data_AF-A0A943D0W4-F1
#
_entry.id   AF-A0A943D0W4-F1
#
_cell.length_a   1.000
_cell.length_b   1.000
_cell.length_c   1.000
_cell.angle_alpha   90.00
_cell.angle_beta   90.00
_cell.angle_gamma   90.00
#
_symmetry.space_group_name_H-M   'P 1'
#
loop_
_entity.id
_entity.type
_entity.pdbx_description
1 polymer ?
#
loop_
_entity_poly.entity_id
_entity_poly.type
_entity_poly.pdbx_seq_one_letter_code
_entity_poly.pdbx_strand_id
1 'polypeptide(L)'
;MSKEFKIGHYVGTVKKDCSKDIKAFAGLELLVMHFAEDEEAIIIGALELEQLEKFYRASYETGGKDIISDDYEYCVWLLADEDCELVPRIKLSDLENLKEATQEDADKFDKSFNEFKKVHKFAEREQAMKEQEEKEKIAVEEFKKLDKVDVEVRLGEKSNKAVKAVIYKGFAIHDYVAYFDTQNEPMKAITVIEGEGKGMKLLDCNVTEYKKCIDEIRAVIGDKILERSDLPSIKSILKKY
;
A
#
# COMPACT_ATOMS: atom_id res chain seq x y z
N MET A 1 4.45 -6.64 42.94
CA MET A 1 5.81 -6.88 42.42
C MET A 1 5.68 -7.03 40.92
N SER A 2 6.03 -5.99 40.15
CA SER A 2 6.10 -6.09 38.69
C SER A 2 7.23 -7.07 38.34
N LYS A 3 6.94 -8.08 37.52
CA LYS A 3 8.02 -8.82 36.84
C LYS A 3 8.73 -7.80 35.95
N GLU A 4 10.02 -7.59 36.15
CA GLU A 4 10.84 -6.89 35.18
C GLU A 4 10.96 -7.79 33.95
N PHE A 5 10.40 -7.34 32.82
CA PHE A 5 10.53 -8.01 31.54
C PHE A 5 11.87 -7.66 30.92
N LYS A 6 12.49 -8.63 30.27
CA LYS A 6 13.78 -8.47 29.58
C LYS A 6 13.54 -8.38 28.08
N ILE A 7 14.52 -7.88 27.34
CA ILE A 7 14.51 -7.98 25.87
C ILE A 7 14.32 -9.46 25.50
N GLY A 8 13.28 -9.76 24.70
CA GLY A 8 12.99 -11.13 24.31
C GLY A 8 11.63 -11.31 23.65
N HIS A 9 11.35 -12.56 23.31
CA HIS A 9 10.08 -12.99 22.74
C HIS A 9 9.20 -13.61 23.82
N TYR A 10 7.91 -13.28 23.79
CA TYR A 10 6.93 -13.73 24.75
C TYR A 10 5.66 -14.20 24.05
N VAL A 11 4.94 -15.10 24.69
CA VAL A 11 3.59 -15.52 24.29
C VAL A 11 2.61 -15.06 25.35
N GLY A 12 1.54 -14.39 24.93
CA GLY A 12 0.49 -13.93 25.82
C GLY A 12 -0.88 -13.94 25.15
N THR A 13 -1.93 -14.09 25.95
CA THR A 13 -3.31 -13.97 25.48
C THR A 13 -3.80 -12.55 25.70
N VAL A 14 -4.45 -11.95 24.71
CA VAL A 14 -5.08 -10.64 24.87
C VAL A 14 -6.28 -10.75 25.82
N LYS A 15 -6.30 -9.95 26.87
CA LYS A 15 -7.39 -9.94 27.86
C LYS A 15 -8.74 -9.58 27.25
N LYS A 16 -9.83 -10.06 27.85
CA LYS A 16 -11.20 -9.68 27.43
C LYS A 16 -11.57 -8.24 27.80
N ASP A 17 -11.02 -7.75 28.90
CA ASP A 17 -11.19 -6.39 29.43
C ASP A 17 -10.01 -5.46 29.06
N CYS A 18 -9.32 -5.77 27.97
CA CYS A 18 -8.23 -4.98 27.44
C CYS A 18 -8.64 -3.56 27.01
N SER A 19 -7.61 -2.74 26.75
CA SER A 19 -7.78 -1.39 26.20
C SER A 19 -8.62 -1.38 24.91
N LYS A 20 -9.33 -0.27 24.69
CA LYS A 20 -10.27 -0.12 23.57
C LYS A 20 -9.59 -0.33 22.21
N ASP A 21 -8.35 0.11 22.09
CA ASP A 21 -7.61 0.16 20.83
C ASP A 21 -7.21 -1.23 20.33
N ILE A 22 -7.06 -2.21 21.23
CA ILE A 22 -6.69 -3.59 20.89
C ILE A 22 -7.84 -4.59 21.14
N LYS A 23 -9.05 -4.09 21.39
CA LYS A 23 -10.24 -4.91 21.68
C LYS A 23 -10.60 -5.89 20.56
N ALA A 24 -10.29 -5.56 19.31
CA ALA A 24 -10.49 -6.45 18.17
C ALA A 24 -9.63 -7.74 18.25
N PHE A 25 -8.56 -7.73 19.05
CA PHE A 25 -7.65 -8.84 19.26
C PHE A 25 -7.96 -9.64 20.55
N ALA A 26 -9.03 -9.31 21.28
CA ALA A 26 -9.37 -9.95 22.55
C ALA A 26 -9.49 -11.49 22.42
N GLY A 27 -8.76 -12.21 23.29
CA GLY A 27 -8.72 -13.67 23.32
C GLY A 27 -7.75 -14.32 22.31
N LEU A 28 -7.02 -13.55 21.51
CA LEU A 28 -5.96 -14.08 20.65
C LEU A 28 -4.70 -14.39 21.48
N GLU A 29 -4.07 -15.53 21.19
CA GLU A 29 -2.75 -15.87 21.72
C GLU A 29 -1.70 -15.37 20.73
N LEU A 30 -0.91 -14.39 21.17
CA LEU A 30 0.03 -13.65 20.34
C LEU A 30 1.47 -13.96 20.73
N LEU A 31 2.32 -14.10 19.72
CA LEU A 31 3.76 -13.98 19.83
C LEU A 31 4.12 -12.49 19.74
N VAL A 32 4.86 -12.01 20.74
CA VAL A 32 5.26 -10.61 20.84
C VAL A 32 6.75 -10.47 21.10
N MET A 33 7.35 -9.39 20.61
CA MET A 33 8.73 -8.99 20.90
C MET A 33 8.71 -7.79 21.84
N HIS A 34 9.39 -7.90 22.97
CA HIS A 34 9.51 -6.83 23.95
C HIS A 34 10.96 -6.36 24.04
N PHE A 35 11.16 -5.04 24.14
CA PHE A 35 12.44 -4.40 24.41
C PHE A 35 12.47 -3.89 25.85
N ALA A 36 13.57 -4.11 26.58
CA ALA A 36 13.65 -3.75 27.99
C ALA A 36 13.28 -2.29 28.22
N GLU A 37 12.59 -2.04 29.34
CA GLU A 37 12.08 -0.74 29.77
C GLU A 37 10.83 -0.22 29.03
N ASP A 38 10.36 -0.90 27.98
CA ASP A 38 9.10 -0.54 27.32
C ASP A 38 7.87 -1.14 28.04
N GLU A 39 6.79 -0.35 28.17
CA GLU A 39 5.50 -0.90 28.64
C GLU A 39 4.74 -1.66 27.54
N GLU A 40 5.24 -1.59 26.30
CA GLU A 40 4.66 -2.16 25.11
C GLU A 40 5.56 -3.25 24.50
N ALA A 41 4.93 -4.13 23.74
CA ALA A 41 5.58 -5.13 22.91
C ALA A 41 5.06 -5.01 21.48
N ILE A 42 5.92 -5.32 20.51
CA ILE A 42 5.56 -5.47 19.10
C ILE A 42 4.83 -6.79 18.94
N ILE A 43 3.68 -6.79 18.28
CA ILE A 43 2.98 -8.01 17.91
C ILE A 43 3.62 -8.57 16.64
N ILE A 44 4.14 -9.80 16.72
CA ILE A 44 4.64 -10.53 15.55
C ILE A 44 3.48 -11.23 14.83
N GLY A 45 2.54 -11.80 15.60
CA GLY A 45 1.35 -12.44 15.07
C GLY A 45 0.76 -13.44 16.07
N ALA A 46 -0.19 -14.25 15.61
CA ALA A 46 -0.79 -15.30 16.44
C ALA A 46 -0.13 -16.67 16.20
N LEU A 47 -0.18 -17.58 17.18
CA LEU A 47 0.51 -18.87 17.09
C LEU A 47 -0.23 -19.91 16.23
N GLU A 48 -1.55 -19.89 16.22
CA GLU A 48 -2.39 -20.85 15.49
C GLU A 48 -2.97 -20.22 14.22
N LEU A 49 -3.11 -21.01 13.15
CA LEU A 49 -3.64 -20.54 11.87
C LEU A 49 -4.99 -19.81 12.00
N GLU A 50 -5.95 -20.36 12.76
CA GLU A 50 -7.26 -19.73 12.95
C GLU A 50 -7.17 -18.38 13.68
N GLN A 51 -6.22 -18.23 14.60
CA GLN A 51 -5.99 -16.98 15.30
C GLN A 51 -5.24 -15.98 14.42
N LEU A 52 -4.38 -16.46 13.53
CA LEU A 52 -3.67 -15.68 12.52
C LEU A 52 -4.67 -15.02 11.57
N GLU A 53 -5.66 -15.79 11.08
CA GLU A 53 -6.79 -15.28 10.30
C GLU A 53 -7.57 -14.18 11.04
N LYS A 54 -7.87 -14.40 12.32
CA LYS A 54 -8.58 -13.41 13.14
C LYS A 54 -7.74 -12.15 13.36
N PHE A 55 -6.45 -12.31 13.56
CA PHE A 55 -5.51 -11.19 13.73
C PHE A 55 -5.49 -10.30 12.48
N TYR A 56 -5.24 -10.87 11.30
CA TYR A 56 -5.18 -10.09 10.06
C TYR A 56 -6.54 -9.52 9.64
N ARG A 57 -7.64 -10.24 9.90
CA ARG A 57 -9.00 -9.70 9.76
C ARG A 57 -9.25 -8.49 10.66
N ALA A 58 -8.89 -8.59 11.93
CA ALA A 58 -9.02 -7.48 12.86
C ALA A 58 -8.19 -6.28 12.38
N SER A 59 -6.92 -6.48 12.00
CA SER A 59 -6.04 -5.44 11.48
C SER A 59 -6.62 -4.75 10.23
N TYR A 60 -7.19 -5.51 9.30
CA TYR A 60 -7.89 -4.97 8.12
C TYR A 60 -9.10 -4.11 8.52
N GLU A 61 -9.94 -4.61 9.43
CA GLU A 61 -11.18 -3.93 9.84
C GLU A 61 -10.95 -2.68 10.68
N THR A 62 -9.87 -2.64 11.49
CA THR A 62 -9.56 -1.52 12.39
C THR A 62 -8.79 -0.38 11.74
N GLY A 63 -8.38 -0.52 10.48
CA GLY A 63 -7.76 0.57 9.73
C GLY A 63 -6.99 0.16 8.48
N GLY A 64 -6.58 -1.11 8.36
CA GLY A 64 -5.83 -1.59 7.20
C GLY A 64 -6.54 -1.30 5.87
N LYS A 65 -7.87 -1.47 5.82
CA LYS A 65 -8.65 -1.18 4.62
C LYS A 65 -8.65 0.30 4.18
N ASP A 66 -8.51 1.20 5.15
CA ASP A 66 -8.58 2.65 4.91
C ASP A 66 -7.19 3.23 4.63
N ILE A 67 -6.14 2.59 5.15
CA ILE A 67 -4.74 3.03 5.03
C ILE A 67 -4.05 2.37 3.83
N ILE A 68 -4.32 1.09 3.57
CA ILE A 68 -3.61 0.27 2.58
C ILE A 68 -4.49 0.02 1.35
N SER A 69 -5.58 -0.74 1.52
CA SER A 69 -6.47 -1.10 0.42
C SER A 69 -7.75 -1.77 0.91
N ASP A 70 -8.87 -1.49 0.25
CA ASP A 70 -10.14 -2.17 0.49
C ASP A 70 -10.16 -3.62 -0.04
N ASP A 71 -9.20 -4.03 -0.87
CA ASP A 71 -8.93 -5.44 -1.17
C ASP A 71 -8.27 -6.12 0.03
N TYR A 72 -9.04 -6.97 0.71
CA TYR A 72 -8.59 -7.73 1.87
C TYR A 72 -7.31 -8.52 1.60
N GLU A 73 -7.23 -9.24 0.48
CA GLU A 73 -6.10 -10.12 0.20
C GLU A 73 -4.83 -9.33 -0.09
N TYR A 74 -4.96 -8.20 -0.80
CA TYR A 74 -3.83 -7.30 -1.03
C TYR A 74 -3.39 -6.61 0.27
N CYS A 75 -4.34 -6.14 1.08
CA CYS A 75 -4.05 -5.52 2.37
C CYS A 75 -3.33 -6.49 3.31
N VAL A 76 -3.81 -7.73 3.42
CA VAL A 76 -3.20 -8.75 4.28
C VAL A 76 -1.84 -9.18 3.78
N TRP A 77 -1.67 -9.32 2.46
CA TRP A 77 -0.37 -9.58 1.86
C TRP A 77 0.66 -8.51 2.23
N LEU A 78 0.30 -7.22 2.13
CA LEU A 78 1.19 -6.12 2.54
C LEU A 78 1.40 -6.05 4.05
N LEU A 79 0.37 -6.25 4.87
CA LEU A 79 0.52 -6.23 6.35
C LEU A 79 1.42 -7.34 6.87
N ALA A 80 1.46 -8.46 6.16
CA ALA A 80 2.27 -9.63 6.50
C ALA A 80 3.67 -9.60 5.86
N ASP A 81 3.95 -8.60 5.01
CA ASP A 81 5.25 -8.41 4.39
C ASP A 81 6.21 -7.70 5.36
N GLU A 82 7.47 -8.13 5.38
CA GLU A 82 8.46 -7.68 6.36
C GLU A 82 8.89 -6.22 6.16
N ASP A 83 8.66 -5.67 4.97
CA ASP A 83 8.94 -4.28 4.61
C ASP A 83 7.78 -3.32 4.94
N CYS A 84 6.71 -3.82 5.56
CA CYS A 84 5.59 -2.98 5.98
C CYS A 84 5.97 -2.11 7.20
N GLU A 85 5.92 -0.79 7.05
CA GLU A 85 6.22 0.16 8.14
C GLU A 85 5.16 0.17 9.27
N LEU A 86 4.07 -0.59 9.11
CA LEU A 86 2.99 -0.68 10.11
C LEU A 86 3.28 -1.79 11.11
N VAL A 87 3.88 -1.40 12.24
CA VAL A 87 4.24 -2.32 13.32
C VAL A 87 3.20 -2.28 14.45
N PRO A 88 2.31 -3.28 14.58
CA PRO A 88 1.29 -3.29 15.63
C PRO A 88 1.94 -3.48 17.01
N ARG A 89 1.47 -2.71 18.00
CA ARG A 89 1.97 -2.73 19.38
C ARG A 89 0.86 -3.02 20.38
N ILE A 90 1.23 -3.62 21.51
CA ILE A 90 0.33 -3.94 22.61
C ILE A 90 0.99 -3.67 23.96
N LYS A 91 0.23 -3.13 24.91
CA LYS A 91 0.70 -2.98 26.29
C LYS A 91 0.85 -4.34 26.95
N LEU A 92 1.95 -4.56 27.67
CA LEU A 92 2.13 -5.80 28.44
C LEU A 92 1.02 -6.00 29.48
N SER A 93 0.43 -4.92 29.98
CA SER A 93 -0.69 -4.96 30.92
C SER A 93 -2.01 -5.44 30.28
N ASP A 94 -2.14 -5.41 28.95
CA ASP A 94 -3.29 -5.94 28.22
C ASP A 94 -3.16 -7.45 27.89
N LEU A 95 -2.01 -8.05 28.22
CA LEU A 95 -1.75 -9.48 28.05
C LEU A 95 -1.93 -10.24 29.38
N GLU A 96 -2.47 -11.44 29.29
CA GLU A 96 -2.52 -12.44 30.36
C GLU A 96 -1.78 -13.72 29.95
N ASN A 97 -1.48 -14.58 30.93
CA ASN A 97 -0.73 -15.83 30.73
C ASN A 97 0.66 -15.64 30.07
N LEU A 98 1.26 -14.46 30.26
CA LEU A 98 2.50 -14.09 29.60
C LEU A 98 3.66 -15.01 30.05
N LYS A 99 4.27 -15.68 29.07
CA LYS A 99 5.44 -16.57 29.25
C LYS A 99 6.53 -16.23 28.24
N GLU A 100 7.78 -16.54 28.57
CA GLU A 100 8.87 -16.51 27.59
C GLU A 100 8.55 -17.52 26.48
N ALA A 101 8.75 -17.09 25.23
CA ALA A 101 8.52 -17.94 24.07
C ALA A 101 9.55 -19.07 24.03
N THR A 102 9.10 -20.29 23.77
CA THR A 102 9.95 -21.46 23.55
C THR A 102 10.21 -21.66 22.07
N GLN A 103 11.15 -22.56 21.74
CA GLN A 103 11.35 -22.99 20.36
C GLN A 103 10.08 -23.65 19.77
N GLU A 104 9.30 -24.37 20.59
CA GLU A 104 8.04 -24.98 20.15
C GLU A 104 7.01 -23.92 19.75
N ASP A 105 6.95 -22.79 20.48
CA ASP A 105 6.07 -21.66 20.10
C ASP A 105 6.51 -21.06 18.76
N ALA A 106 7.82 -20.90 18.54
CA ALA A 106 8.37 -20.40 17.28
C ALA A 106 8.08 -21.35 16.11
N ASP A 107 8.34 -22.65 16.27
CA ASP A 107 8.07 -23.66 15.23
C ASP A 107 6.58 -23.72 14.88
N LYS A 108 5.71 -23.55 15.89
CA LYS A 108 4.26 -23.49 15.74
C LYS A 108 3.83 -22.23 14.98
N PHE A 109 4.35 -21.07 15.35
CA PHE A 109 4.13 -19.80 14.65
C PHE A 109 4.54 -19.93 13.18
N ASP A 110 5.77 -20.38 12.91
CA ASP A 110 6.31 -20.51 11.56
C ASP A 110 5.46 -21.44 10.70
N LYS A 111 5.03 -22.58 11.27
CA LYS A 111 4.14 -23.51 10.56
C LYS A 111 2.80 -22.87 10.22
N SER A 112 2.16 -22.22 11.19
CA SER A 112 0.87 -21.55 11.00
C SER A 112 0.98 -20.40 9.99
N PHE A 113 2.03 -19.59 10.08
CA PHE A 113 2.23 -18.45 9.19
C PHE A 113 2.54 -18.92 7.76
N ASN A 114 3.36 -19.95 7.58
CA ASN A 114 3.61 -20.52 6.27
C ASN A 114 2.35 -21.09 5.62
N GLU A 115 1.46 -21.70 6.40
CA GLU A 115 0.18 -22.17 5.88
C GLU A 115 -0.76 -21.01 5.52
N PHE A 116 -0.82 -19.98 6.37
CA PHE A 116 -1.54 -18.74 6.10
C PHE A 116 -1.10 -18.10 4.76
N LYS A 117 0.22 -17.98 4.52
CA LYS A 117 0.78 -17.46 3.26
C LYS A 117 0.33 -18.27 2.03
N LYS A 118 0.18 -19.60 2.17
CA LYS A 118 -0.33 -20.46 1.08
C LYS A 118 -1.82 -20.25 0.83
N VAL A 119 -2.62 -20.20 1.90
CA VAL A 119 -4.08 -19.96 1.82
C VAL A 119 -4.37 -18.66 1.09
N HIS A 120 -3.61 -17.61 1.40
CA HIS A 120 -3.74 -16.28 0.77
C HIS A 120 -2.89 -16.08 -0.49
N LYS A 121 -2.25 -17.15 -0.99
CA LYS A 121 -1.52 -17.18 -2.26
C LYS A 121 -0.45 -16.11 -2.39
N PHE A 122 0.30 -15.83 -1.32
CA PHE A 122 1.31 -14.77 -1.30
C PHE A 122 2.37 -14.96 -2.39
N ALA A 123 2.83 -16.18 -2.63
CA ALA A 123 3.79 -16.47 -3.69
C ALA A 123 3.29 -16.10 -5.09
N GLU A 124 2.00 -16.32 -5.37
CA GLU A 124 1.39 -15.92 -6.66
C GLU A 124 1.38 -14.39 -6.78
N ARG A 125 1.12 -13.67 -5.68
CA ARG A 125 1.10 -12.20 -5.63
C ARG A 125 2.50 -11.61 -5.80
N GLU A 126 3.49 -12.13 -5.08
CA GLU A 126 4.89 -11.71 -5.21
C GLU A 126 5.42 -11.94 -6.64
N GLN A 127 5.08 -13.07 -7.25
CA GLN A 127 5.45 -13.33 -8.63
C GLN A 127 4.77 -12.34 -9.57
N ALA A 128 3.47 -12.10 -9.42
CA ALA A 128 2.75 -11.13 -10.25
C ALA A 128 3.31 -9.71 -10.12
N MET A 129 3.71 -9.31 -8.90
CA MET A 129 4.38 -8.02 -8.66
C MET A 129 5.73 -7.95 -9.36
N LYS A 130 6.59 -8.95 -9.20
CA LYS A 130 7.91 -8.99 -9.87
C LYS A 130 7.79 -8.94 -11.38
N GLU A 131 6.84 -9.68 -11.96
CA GLU A 131 6.55 -9.64 -13.38
C GLU A 131 6.03 -8.26 -13.82
N GLN A 132 5.21 -7.60 -12.99
CA GLN A 132 4.75 -6.24 -13.27
C GLN A 132 5.90 -5.23 -13.21
N GLU A 133 6.76 -5.28 -12.20
CA GLU A 133 7.93 -4.41 -12.09
C GLU A 133 8.88 -4.56 -13.28
N GLU A 134 9.10 -5.78 -13.77
CA GLU A 134 9.91 -6.02 -14.96
C GLU A 134 9.26 -5.43 -16.22
N LYS A 135 7.94 -5.60 -16.38
CA LYS A 135 7.19 -4.96 -17.47
C LYS A 135 7.27 -3.43 -17.41
N GLU A 136 7.14 -2.84 -16.22
CA GLU A 136 7.28 -1.39 -16.03
C GLU A 136 8.70 -0.92 -16.39
N LYS A 137 9.74 -1.63 -15.94
CA LYS A 137 11.13 -1.29 -16.28
C LYS A 137 11.35 -1.27 -17.80
N ILE A 138 10.85 -2.27 -18.51
CA ILE A 138 10.93 -2.32 -19.98
C ILE A 138 10.15 -1.14 -20.60
N ALA A 139 8.91 -0.91 -20.15
CA ALA A 139 8.06 0.14 -20.67
C ALA A 139 8.63 1.55 -20.41
N VAL A 140 9.32 1.75 -19.27
CA VAL A 140 10.04 2.99 -18.97
C VAL A 140 11.15 3.22 -19.99
N GLU A 141 11.96 2.20 -20.30
CA GLU A 141 13.02 2.31 -21.32
C GLU A 141 12.48 2.59 -22.73
N GLU A 142 11.31 2.03 -23.07
CA GLU A 142 10.63 2.35 -24.33
C GLU A 142 10.09 3.78 -24.34
N PHE A 143 9.48 4.22 -23.24
CA PHE A 143 8.95 5.57 -23.08
C PHE A 143 10.04 6.64 -23.22
N LYS A 144 11.27 6.37 -22.74
CA LYS A 144 12.42 7.28 -22.94
C LYS A 144 12.72 7.56 -24.40
N LYS A 145 12.52 6.59 -25.28
CA LYS A 145 12.83 6.68 -26.72
C LYS A 145 11.76 7.41 -27.52
N LEU A 146 10.58 7.61 -26.95
CA LEU A 146 9.50 8.35 -27.62
C LEU A 146 9.86 9.83 -27.78
N ASP A 147 9.43 10.41 -28.90
CA ASP A 147 9.54 11.84 -29.15
C ASP A 147 8.75 12.63 -28.11
N LYS A 148 9.42 13.64 -27.53
CA LYS A 148 8.86 14.48 -26.48
C LYS A 148 8.86 15.94 -26.91
N VAL A 149 7.78 16.62 -26.58
CA VAL A 149 7.63 18.07 -26.76
C VAL A 149 7.62 18.76 -25.41
N ASP A 150 7.97 20.04 -25.39
CA ASP A 150 7.87 20.84 -24.16
C ASP A 150 6.40 21.18 -23.88
N VAL A 151 5.94 20.85 -22.69
CA VAL A 151 4.60 21.17 -22.19
C VAL A 151 4.73 21.93 -20.87
N GLU A 152 3.91 22.95 -20.71
CA GLU A 152 3.83 23.71 -19.47
C GLU A 152 2.86 23.03 -18.50
N VAL A 153 3.37 22.66 -17.31
CA VAL A 153 2.59 22.02 -16.24
C VAL A 153 2.52 22.95 -15.03
N ARG A 154 1.38 22.95 -14.34
CA ARG A 154 1.12 23.78 -13.16
C ARG A 154 1.61 23.08 -11.90
N LEU A 155 2.50 23.73 -11.18
CA LEU A 155 2.98 23.35 -9.85
C LEU A 155 2.31 24.29 -8.83
N GLY A 156 1.08 23.94 -8.44
CA GLY A 156 0.25 24.78 -7.58
C GLY A 156 -0.28 26.04 -8.29
N GLU A 157 -0.76 27.02 -7.51
CA GLU A 157 -1.48 28.19 -8.05
C GLU A 157 -0.58 29.23 -8.73
N LYS A 158 0.72 29.25 -8.43
CA LYS A 158 1.61 30.37 -8.78
C LYS A 158 2.87 30.00 -9.56
N SER A 159 3.06 28.72 -9.90
CA SER A 159 4.26 28.32 -10.63
C SER A 159 3.95 27.32 -11.71
N ASN A 160 4.59 27.52 -12.87
CA ASN A 160 4.53 26.60 -13.99
C ASN A 160 5.96 26.13 -14.30
N LYS A 161 6.07 24.91 -14.82
CA LYS A 161 7.35 24.34 -15.25
C LYS A 161 7.18 23.76 -16.65
N ALA A 162 8.16 23.99 -17.52
CA ALA A 162 8.24 23.28 -18.79
C ALA A 162 8.82 21.88 -18.53
N VAL A 163 8.14 20.85 -19.03
CA VAL A 163 8.58 19.45 -18.96
C VAL A 163 8.50 18.79 -20.32
N LYS A 164 9.36 17.81 -20.55
CA LYS A 164 9.31 16.96 -21.75
C LYS A 164 8.18 15.94 -21.59
N ALA A 165 7.21 15.97 -22.50
CA ALA A 165 6.05 15.09 -22.45
C ALA A 165 5.82 14.37 -23.79
N VAL A 166 5.32 13.14 -23.70
CA VAL A 166 4.69 12.44 -24.82
C VAL A 166 3.25 12.91 -24.91
N ILE A 167 2.77 13.24 -26.11
CA ILE A 167 1.38 13.61 -26.32
C ILE A 167 0.58 12.40 -26.78
N TYR A 168 -0.50 12.08 -26.08
CA TYR A 168 -1.42 11.04 -26.47
C TYR A 168 -2.87 11.52 -26.32
N LYS A 169 -3.61 11.53 -27.44
CA LYS A 169 -5.04 11.90 -27.51
C LYS A 169 -5.41 13.14 -26.67
N GLY A 170 -4.67 14.23 -26.83
CA GLY A 170 -4.96 15.49 -26.13
C GLY A 170 -4.57 15.52 -24.64
N PHE A 171 -3.69 14.62 -24.20
CA PHE A 171 -3.07 14.62 -22.87
C PHE A 171 -1.56 14.56 -23.00
N ALA A 172 -0.86 15.17 -22.03
CA ALA A 172 0.58 15.08 -21.86
C ALA A 172 0.90 14.00 -20.82
N ILE A 173 1.84 13.13 -21.15
CA ILE A 173 2.38 12.10 -20.26
C ILE A 173 3.84 12.44 -20.02
N HIS A 174 4.22 12.65 -18.76
CA HIS A 174 5.55 13.07 -18.40
C HIS A 174 5.97 12.48 -17.05
N ASP A 175 7.27 12.54 -16.75
CA ASP A 175 7.77 12.16 -15.43
C ASP A 175 7.16 13.06 -14.35
N TYR A 176 6.92 12.50 -13.16
CA TYR A 176 6.41 13.25 -12.03
C TYR A 176 7.30 14.46 -11.75
N VAL A 177 6.73 15.56 -11.24
CA VAL A 177 7.52 16.76 -10.89
C VAL A 177 7.54 16.89 -9.37
N ALA A 178 8.54 16.28 -8.72
CA ALA A 178 8.81 16.42 -7.29
C ALA A 178 9.98 17.36 -6.99
N TYR A 179 10.25 17.58 -5.69
CA TYR A 179 11.49 18.19 -5.21
C TYR A 179 12.74 17.30 -5.42
N PHE A 180 12.57 16.01 -5.72
CA PHE A 180 13.63 15.05 -6.01
C PHE A 180 13.67 14.71 -7.51
N ASP A 181 14.81 14.17 -7.98
CA ASP A 181 14.96 13.70 -9.36
C ASP A 181 14.14 12.42 -9.57
N THR A 182 13.03 12.56 -10.28
CA THR A 182 12.04 11.52 -10.58
C THR A 182 12.15 11.01 -12.02
N GLN A 183 13.28 11.33 -12.68
CA GLN A 183 13.56 10.82 -14.02
C GLN A 183 13.57 9.30 -13.99
N ASN A 184 12.83 8.70 -14.93
CA ASN A 184 12.76 7.25 -15.15
C ASN A 184 11.96 6.46 -14.11
N GLU A 185 11.14 7.11 -13.29
CA GLU A 185 10.20 6.39 -12.42
C GLU A 185 9.14 5.63 -13.26
N PRO A 186 8.68 4.44 -12.83
CA PRO A 186 7.57 3.71 -13.47
C PRO A 186 6.31 4.56 -13.63
N MET A 187 6.07 5.42 -12.66
CA MET A 187 4.88 6.24 -12.57
C MET A 187 5.02 7.52 -13.39
N LYS A 188 4.03 7.82 -14.23
CA LYS A 188 3.94 9.02 -15.07
C LYS A 188 2.73 9.85 -14.68
N ALA A 189 2.90 11.15 -14.74
CA ALA A 189 1.80 12.10 -14.58
C ALA A 189 1.06 12.27 -15.92
N ILE A 190 -0.26 12.22 -15.88
CA ILE A 190 -1.15 12.58 -16.99
C ILE A 190 -1.67 13.99 -16.75
N THR A 191 -1.37 14.90 -17.67
CA THR A 191 -1.71 16.32 -17.58
C THR A 191 -2.56 16.76 -18.77
N VAL A 192 -3.54 17.63 -18.50
CA VAL A 192 -4.37 18.26 -19.54
C VAL A 192 -3.55 19.31 -20.29
N ILE A 193 -3.59 19.33 -21.62
CA ILE A 193 -2.80 20.29 -22.42
C ILE A 193 -3.61 21.45 -23.01
N GLU A 194 -4.93 21.38 -22.97
CA GLU A 194 -5.85 22.36 -23.56
C GLU A 194 -7.07 22.64 -22.66
N GLY A 195 -7.75 23.77 -22.88
CA GLY A 195 -8.95 24.16 -22.13
C GLY A 195 -8.67 24.74 -20.73
N GLU A 196 -9.73 24.84 -19.91
CA GLU A 196 -9.67 25.44 -18.57
C GLU A 196 -8.69 24.72 -17.63
N GLY A 197 -8.52 23.41 -17.83
CA GLY A 197 -7.63 22.55 -17.07
C GLY A 197 -6.17 22.54 -17.55
N LYS A 198 -5.79 23.31 -18.58
CA LYS A 198 -4.44 23.26 -19.15
C LYS A 198 -3.33 23.36 -18.10
N GLY A 199 -2.41 22.40 -18.14
CA GLY A 199 -1.28 22.24 -17.23
C GLY A 199 -1.64 21.56 -15.90
N MET A 200 -2.90 21.24 -15.63
CA MET A 200 -3.30 20.55 -14.40
C MET A 200 -3.12 19.03 -14.54
N LYS A 201 -2.49 18.43 -13.53
CA LYS A 201 -2.41 16.98 -13.37
C LYS A 201 -3.80 16.39 -13.13
N LEU A 202 -4.12 15.31 -13.83
CA LEU A 202 -5.32 14.50 -13.63
C LEU A 202 -5.07 13.37 -12.63
N LEU A 203 -4.05 12.56 -12.90
CA LEU A 203 -3.62 11.45 -12.05
C LEU A 203 -2.15 11.13 -12.32
N ASP A 204 -1.59 10.29 -11.46
CA ASP A 204 -0.36 9.56 -11.71
C ASP A 204 -0.74 8.11 -12.00
N CYS A 205 -0.11 7.47 -12.97
CA CYS A 205 -0.32 6.05 -13.26
C CYS A 205 0.95 5.39 -13.78
N ASN A 206 0.98 4.06 -13.77
CA ASN A 206 2.07 3.31 -14.38
C ASN A 206 2.23 3.59 -15.87
N VAL A 207 3.46 3.52 -16.38
CA VAL A 207 3.76 3.78 -17.80
C VAL A 207 3.12 2.74 -18.72
N THR A 208 2.90 1.51 -18.24
CA THR A 208 2.17 0.50 -19.04
C THR A 208 0.68 0.82 -19.17
N GLU A 209 0.12 1.70 -18.34
CA GLU A 209 -1.32 1.88 -18.20
C GLU A 209 -1.86 3.21 -18.76
N TYR A 210 -1.01 4.22 -18.96
CA TYR A 210 -1.48 5.57 -19.34
C TYR A 210 -2.35 5.58 -20.61
N LYS A 211 -2.02 4.75 -21.61
CA LYS A 211 -2.81 4.67 -22.86
C LYS A 211 -4.21 4.15 -22.58
N LYS A 212 -4.33 3.08 -21.79
CA LYS A 212 -5.61 2.47 -21.44
C LYS A 212 -6.47 3.42 -20.61
N CYS A 213 -5.86 4.10 -19.63
CA CYS A 213 -6.54 5.13 -18.84
C CYS A 213 -7.08 6.26 -19.74
N ILE A 214 -6.25 6.81 -20.63
CA ILE A 214 -6.67 7.88 -21.56
C ILE A 214 -7.73 7.39 -22.54
N ASP A 215 -7.65 6.16 -23.02
CA ASP A 215 -8.64 5.57 -23.92
C ASP A 215 -10.01 5.42 -23.23
N GLU A 216 -10.03 4.99 -21.97
CA GLU A 216 -11.27 4.93 -21.17
C GLU A 216 -11.85 6.33 -20.94
N ILE A 217 -11.01 7.34 -20.65
CA ILE A 217 -11.46 8.75 -20.55
C ILE A 217 -12.09 9.19 -21.87
N ARG A 218 -11.43 8.92 -23.00
CA ARG A 218 -11.89 9.27 -24.35
C ARG A 218 -13.16 8.53 -24.75
N ALA A 219 -13.39 7.32 -24.26
CA ALA A 219 -14.65 6.62 -24.47
C ALA A 219 -15.83 7.32 -23.78
N VAL A 220 -15.59 8.02 -22.66
CA VAL A 220 -16.63 8.77 -21.92
C VAL A 220 -16.86 10.16 -22.50
N ILE A 221 -15.79 10.91 -22.76
CA ILE A 221 -15.91 12.33 -23.16
C ILE A 221 -15.85 12.54 -24.68
N GLY A 222 -15.39 11.54 -25.44
CA GLY A 222 -15.11 11.66 -26.87
C GLY A 222 -13.85 12.48 -27.17
N ASP A 223 -13.82 13.08 -28.37
CA ASP A 223 -12.70 13.91 -28.83
C ASP A 223 -12.76 15.36 -28.34
N LYS A 224 -13.72 15.71 -27.49
CA LYS A 224 -13.85 17.08 -26.96
C LYS A 224 -12.71 17.43 -26.00
N ILE A 225 -12.47 18.73 -25.81
CA ILE A 225 -11.54 19.22 -24.79
C ILE A 225 -12.10 18.86 -23.41
N LEU A 226 -11.26 18.38 -22.49
CA LEU A 226 -11.70 18.05 -21.14
C LEU A 226 -12.08 19.31 -20.36
N GLU A 227 -13.33 19.39 -19.92
CA GLU A 227 -13.85 20.50 -19.12
C GLU A 227 -14.04 20.09 -17.64
N ARG A 228 -14.12 21.08 -16.74
CA ARG A 228 -14.35 20.81 -15.30
C ARG A 228 -15.65 20.04 -15.04
N SER A 229 -16.67 20.26 -15.87
CA SER A 229 -17.95 19.55 -15.81
C SER A 229 -17.84 18.06 -16.14
N ASP A 230 -16.77 17.61 -16.78
CA ASP A 230 -16.56 16.21 -17.14
C ASP A 230 -15.91 15.41 -16.00
N LEU A 231 -15.24 16.07 -15.04
CA LEU A 231 -14.55 15.41 -13.92
C LEU A 231 -15.44 14.43 -13.15
N PRO A 232 -16.73 14.73 -12.85
CA PRO A 232 -17.61 13.76 -12.20
C PRO A 232 -17.82 12.49 -13.02
N SER A 233 -17.86 12.59 -14.35
CA SER A 233 -18.14 11.47 -15.27
C SER A 233 -16.95 10.51 -15.42
N ILE A 234 -15.72 11.03 -15.27
CA ILE A 234 -14.49 10.23 -15.38
C ILE A 234 -13.91 9.82 -14.02
N LYS A 235 -14.51 10.25 -12.91
CA LYS A 235 -14.01 10.02 -11.55
C LYS A 235 -13.76 8.55 -11.22
N SER A 236 -14.61 7.64 -11.70
CA SER A 236 -14.44 6.19 -11.49
C SER A 236 -13.22 5.65 -12.24
N ILE A 237 -12.93 6.18 -13.42
CA ILE A 237 -11.73 5.82 -14.20
C ILE A 237 -10.49 6.31 -13.47
N LEU A 238 -10.48 7.57 -13.01
CA LEU A 238 -9.36 8.14 -12.27
C LEU A 238 -9.07 7.42 -10.94
N LYS A 239 -10.04 6.71 -10.36
CA LYS A 239 -9.87 5.92 -9.13
C LYS A 239 -9.34 4.51 -9.37
N LYS A 240 -9.47 4.02 -10.60
CA LYS A 240 -9.11 2.65 -10.99
C LYS A 240 -7.61 2.53 -11.28
N TYR A 241 -6.98 3.63 -11.66
CA TYR A 241 -5.57 3.77 -12.00
C TYR A 241 -4.88 4.63 -10.95
#